data_AF-A0A9E3PLR8-F1
#
_entry.id   AF-A0A9E3PLR8-F1
#
_cell.length_a   1.000
_cell.length_b   1.000
_cell.length_c   1.000
_cell.angle_alpha   90.00
_cell.angle_beta   90.00
_cell.angle_gamma   90.00
#
_symmetry.space_group_name_H-M   'P 1'
#
loop_
_entity.id
_entity.type
_entity.pdbx_description
1 polymer ?
#
loop_
_entity_poly.entity_id
_entity_poly.type
_entity_poly.pdbx_seq_one_letter_code
_entity_poly.pdbx_strand_id
1 'polypeptide(L)'
;MLTSEASPIESSPTYDAIARALTETERGRWFLAEYVRRQRHADLQSLIDALSRLQGSSRRADHADTRDDDRDRQRFRLVQIQRLIERTRIEIALAPGSQPALDREASEDPFTALARAQDKTTAAVIDAAELIQEMAWSKTSAGKSHDDIANSAVRDRLTSLYAVAANSMAISERFRLLARLMDQIEQRLSKAVEACDAGPVPEAAALREPAIAPDLPQTVRLVVNNAEQAASQQTVMHNTASIREQLEALVARQASALQRGSRKPIRSPGDILAGLTTMSASEKLRRFT
;
A
#
# COMPACT_ATOMS: atom_id res chain seq x y z
N MET A 1 0.38 -1.93 55.75
CA MET A 1 1.25 -2.95 56.38
C MET A 1 2.22 -3.44 55.33
N LEU A 2 3.51 -3.11 55.48
CA LEU A 2 4.70 -3.73 54.91
C LEU A 2 5.87 -2.87 55.42
N THR A 3 6.23 -3.09 56.68
CA THR A 3 7.38 -2.46 57.33
C THR A 3 8.64 -3.09 56.75
N SER A 4 9.40 -2.32 55.98
CA SER A 4 10.76 -2.66 55.60
C SER A 4 11.61 -2.72 56.87
N GLU A 5 11.84 -3.92 57.40
CA GLU A 5 12.84 -4.18 58.42
C GLU A 5 14.23 -3.93 57.82
N ALA A 6 14.67 -2.67 57.81
CA ALA A 6 16.08 -2.36 57.79
C ALA A 6 16.61 -2.66 59.20
N SER A 7 17.15 -3.86 59.39
CA SER A 7 17.86 -4.24 60.60
C SER A 7 18.95 -3.19 60.90
N PRO A 8 18.95 -2.56 62.09
CA PRO A 8 20.05 -1.71 62.53
C PRO A 8 21.29 -2.60 62.63
N ILE A 9 22.34 -2.25 61.91
CA ILE A 9 23.64 -2.94 62.05
C ILE A 9 24.14 -2.62 63.46
N GLU A 10 23.88 -3.51 64.42
CA GLU A 10 24.53 -3.48 65.72
C GLU A 10 26.04 -3.56 65.48
N SER A 11 26.75 -2.48 65.79
CA SER A 11 28.21 -2.46 65.77
C SER A 11 28.72 -3.48 66.78
N SER A 12 29.02 -4.68 66.29
CA SER A 12 29.57 -5.78 67.08
C SER A 12 30.79 -5.28 67.87
N PRO A 13 30.92 -5.57 69.17
CA PRO A 13 32.07 -5.15 70.00
C PRO A 13 33.41 -5.67 69.43
N THR A 14 33.37 -6.74 68.63
CA THR A 14 34.51 -7.28 67.89
C THR A 14 34.96 -6.35 66.76
N TYR A 15 34.03 -5.66 66.10
CA TYR A 15 34.33 -4.71 65.04
C TYR A 15 35.10 -3.50 65.59
N ASP A 16 34.65 -2.93 66.70
CA ASP A 16 35.30 -1.78 67.33
C ASP A 16 36.69 -2.12 67.88
N ALA A 17 36.88 -3.33 68.40
CA ALA A 17 38.18 -3.82 68.84
C ALA A 17 39.18 -3.94 67.67
N ILE A 18 38.73 -4.49 66.54
CA ILE A 18 39.55 -4.62 65.32
C ILE A 18 39.82 -3.23 64.70
N ALA A 19 38.82 -2.35 64.67
CA ALA A 19 38.95 -0.98 64.18
C ALA A 19 40.00 -0.20 64.99
N ARG A 20 39.97 -0.30 66.34
CA ARG A 20 41.00 0.28 67.21
C ARG A 20 42.39 -0.24 66.86
N ALA A 21 42.58 -1.56 66.82
CA ALA A 21 43.88 -2.18 66.51
C ALA A 21 44.42 -1.76 65.14
N LEU A 22 43.57 -1.65 64.12
CA LEU A 22 43.96 -1.18 62.80
C LEU A 22 44.34 0.30 62.80
N THR A 23 43.60 1.14 63.53
CA THR A 23 43.90 2.58 63.63
C THR A 23 45.15 2.87 64.47
N GLU A 24 45.58 1.99 65.37
CA GLU A 24 46.80 2.18 66.14
C GLU A 24 48.06 2.08 65.24
N THR A 25 48.04 1.19 64.26
CA THR A 25 49.16 1.00 63.31
C THR A 25 49.13 1.96 62.12
N GLU A 26 50.28 2.45 61.67
CA GLU A 26 50.37 3.30 60.47
C GLU A 26 49.84 2.61 59.21
N ARG A 27 50.11 1.30 59.07
CA ARG A 27 49.70 0.48 57.93
C ARG A 27 48.19 0.23 57.91
N GLY A 28 47.55 0.08 59.07
CA GLY A 28 46.10 -0.07 59.17
C GLY A 28 45.33 1.22 58.87
N ARG A 29 45.85 2.40 59.28
CA ARG A 29 45.28 3.70 58.88
C ARG A 29 45.33 3.90 57.36
N TRP A 30 46.44 3.55 56.72
CA TRP A 30 46.56 3.61 55.25
C TRP A 30 45.57 2.67 54.56
N PHE A 31 45.43 1.43 55.05
CA PHE A 31 44.47 0.46 54.53
C PHE A 31 43.03 0.96 54.65
N LEU A 32 42.64 1.52 55.80
CA LEU A 32 41.28 2.06 55.99
C LEU A 32 41.02 3.27 55.09
N ALA A 33 41.98 4.18 54.95
CA ALA A 33 41.86 5.32 54.05
C ALA A 33 41.70 4.87 52.58
N GLU A 34 42.51 3.89 52.16
CA GLU A 34 42.46 3.34 50.81
C GLU A 34 41.18 2.49 50.57
N TYR A 35 40.69 1.78 51.59
CA TYR A 35 39.43 1.04 51.56
C TYR A 35 38.25 1.98 51.39
N VAL A 36 38.17 3.05 52.18
CA VAL A 36 37.11 4.08 52.04
C VAL A 36 37.19 4.73 50.65
N ARG A 37 38.39 4.99 50.13
CA ARG A 37 38.57 5.56 48.80
C ARG A 37 38.03 4.62 47.70
N ARG A 38 38.39 3.34 47.71
CA ARG A 38 37.94 2.35 46.72
C ARG A 38 36.47 1.98 46.86
N GLN A 39 35.97 1.88 48.09
CA GLN A 39 34.56 1.61 48.34
C GLN A 39 33.68 2.73 47.80
N ARG A 40 34.08 4.00 47.98
CA ARG A 40 33.37 5.13 47.34
C ARG A 40 33.35 5.01 45.82
N HIS A 41 34.45 4.59 45.19
CA HIS A 41 34.46 4.36 43.74
C HIS A 41 33.52 3.23 43.32
N ALA A 42 33.47 2.12 44.06
CA ALA A 42 32.56 1.01 43.80
C ALA A 42 31.08 1.39 44.01
N ASP A 43 30.77 2.10 45.09
CA ASP A 43 29.41 2.58 45.38
C ASP A 43 28.94 3.60 44.31
N LEU A 44 29.83 4.49 43.86
CA LEU A 44 29.53 5.41 42.76
C LEU A 44 29.27 4.68 41.44
N GLN A 45 30.03 3.62 41.13
CA GLN A 45 29.78 2.78 39.95
C GLN A 45 28.41 2.10 40.05
N SER A 46 28.05 1.56 41.21
CA SER A 46 26.74 0.95 41.44
C SER A 46 25.60 1.97 41.27
N LEU A 47 25.77 3.20 41.76
CA LEU A 47 24.81 4.29 41.58
C LEU A 47 24.68 4.72 40.11
N ILE A 48 25.78 4.81 39.37
CA ILE A 48 25.77 5.13 37.93
C ILE A 48 25.05 4.03 37.14
N ASP A 49 25.27 2.76 37.47
CA ASP A 49 24.57 1.63 36.83
C ASP A 49 23.07 1.65 37.15
N ALA A 50 22.70 1.93 38.40
CA ALA A 50 21.30 2.09 38.80
C ALA A 50 20.64 3.27 38.07
N LEU A 51 21.33 4.41 37.97
CA LEU A 51 20.87 5.59 37.23
C LEU A 51 20.71 5.28 35.73
N SER A 52 21.66 4.55 35.14
CA SER A 52 21.62 4.15 33.73
C SER A 52 20.44 3.23 33.43
N ARG A 53 20.14 2.30 34.35
CA ARG A 53 18.95 1.43 34.24
C ARG A 53 17.66 2.23 34.35
N LEU A 54 17.59 3.19 35.28
CA LEU A 54 16.44 4.08 35.47
C LEU A 54 16.22 5.00 34.26
N GLN A 55 17.29 5.60 33.73
CA GLN A 55 17.24 6.39 32.51
C GLN A 55 16.79 5.54 31.32
N GLY A 56 17.26 4.30 31.22
CA GLY A 56 16.82 3.35 30.20
C GLY A 56 15.33 2.96 30.33
N SER A 57 14.81 2.78 31.54
CA SER A 57 13.38 2.52 31.75
C SER A 57 12.50 3.73 31.52
N SER A 58 12.92 4.92 31.99
CA SER A 58 12.21 6.18 31.75
C SER A 58 12.14 6.50 30.26
N ARG A 59 13.27 6.42 29.56
CA ARG A 59 13.33 6.64 28.11
C ARG A 59 12.43 5.64 27.37
N ARG A 60 12.38 4.37 27.79
CA ARG A 60 11.45 3.39 27.20
C ARG A 60 9.98 3.73 27.47
N ALA A 61 9.65 4.23 28.66
CA ALA A 61 8.29 4.66 29.00
C ALA A 61 7.88 5.88 28.15
N ASP A 62 8.74 6.89 28.05
CA ASP A 62 8.50 8.09 27.21
C ASP A 62 8.32 7.72 25.73
N HIS A 63 9.16 6.81 25.20
CA HIS A 63 9.03 6.32 23.82
C HIS A 63 7.78 5.45 23.61
N ALA A 64 7.29 4.75 24.63
CA ALA A 64 6.05 3.99 24.53
C ALA A 64 4.84 4.92 24.46
N ASP A 65 4.80 5.94 25.32
CA ASP A 65 3.73 6.94 25.37
C ASP A 65 3.66 7.75 24.06
N THR A 66 4.82 8.17 23.54
CA THR A 66 4.91 8.88 22.24
C THR A 66 4.45 7.99 21.08
N ARG A 67 4.78 6.68 21.10
CA ARG A 67 4.38 5.74 20.05
C ARG A 67 2.89 5.46 20.03
N ASP A 68 2.25 5.42 21.20
CA ASP A 68 0.81 5.24 21.29
C ASP A 68 0.07 6.51 20.83
N ASP A 69 0.55 7.72 21.17
CA ASP A 69 0.01 8.98 20.64
C ASP A 69 0.14 9.09 19.11
N ASP A 70 1.30 8.72 18.55
CA ASP A 70 1.52 8.68 17.10
C ASP A 70 0.57 7.69 16.38
N ARG A 71 0.33 6.53 16.99
CA ARG A 71 -0.59 5.50 16.48
C ARG A 71 -2.03 5.99 16.52
N ASP A 72 -2.47 6.60 17.61
CA ASP A 72 -3.82 7.15 17.75
C ASP A 72 -4.05 8.27 16.73
N ARG A 73 -3.05 9.13 16.53
CA ARG A 73 -3.08 10.15 15.47
C ARG A 73 -3.12 9.54 14.07
N GLN A 74 -2.41 8.45 13.82
CA GLN A 74 -2.49 7.72 12.54
C GLN A 74 -3.88 7.10 12.34
N ARG A 75 -4.41 6.42 13.35
CA ARG A 75 -5.75 5.83 13.34
C ARG A 75 -6.81 6.88 13.02
N PHE A 76 -6.76 8.02 13.70
CA PHE A 76 -7.67 9.13 13.45
C PHE A 76 -7.64 9.60 11.99
N ARG A 77 -6.45 9.79 11.41
CA ARG A 77 -6.30 10.17 9.99
C ARG A 77 -6.90 9.13 9.03
N LEU A 78 -6.67 7.84 9.28
CA LEU A 78 -7.21 6.76 8.44
C LEU A 78 -8.75 6.72 8.48
N VAL A 79 -9.33 6.82 9.67
CA VAL A 79 -10.79 6.89 9.85
C VAL A 79 -11.39 8.13 9.17
N GLN A 80 -10.68 9.27 9.23
CA GLN A 80 -11.10 10.47 8.50
C GLN A 80 -11.12 10.24 6.98
N ILE A 81 -10.10 9.59 6.42
CA ILE A 81 -10.05 9.27 4.98
C ILE A 81 -11.21 8.34 4.60
N GLN A 82 -11.50 7.31 5.40
CA GLN A 82 -12.64 6.42 5.16
C GLN A 82 -13.97 7.19 5.14
N ARG A 83 -14.19 8.10 6.11
CA ARG A 83 -15.40 8.93 6.13
C ARG A 83 -15.52 9.84 4.92
N LEU A 84 -14.40 10.40 4.45
CA LEU A 84 -14.39 11.21 3.23
C LEU A 84 -14.75 10.37 2.01
N ILE A 85 -14.20 9.16 1.89
CA ILE A 85 -14.54 8.22 0.82
C ILE A 85 -16.04 7.91 0.83
N GLU A 86 -16.60 7.51 1.98
CA GLU A 86 -18.03 7.24 2.10
C GLU A 86 -18.90 8.45 1.75
N ARG A 87 -18.49 9.64 2.20
CA ARG A 87 -19.18 10.88 1.85
C ARG A 87 -19.16 11.12 0.34
N THR A 88 -18.02 10.92 -0.33
CA THR A 88 -17.92 11.09 -1.77
C THR A 88 -18.74 10.05 -2.53
N ARG A 89 -18.83 8.80 -2.06
CA ARG A 89 -19.69 7.77 -2.67
C ARG A 89 -21.16 8.17 -2.61
N ILE A 90 -21.61 8.68 -1.46
CA ILE A 90 -22.97 9.19 -1.31
C ILE A 90 -23.20 10.41 -2.21
N GLU A 91 -22.25 11.33 -2.29
CA GLU A 91 -22.36 12.52 -3.15
C GLU A 91 -22.48 12.16 -4.63
N ILE A 92 -21.69 11.18 -5.09
CA ILE A 92 -21.74 10.67 -6.47
C ILE A 92 -23.05 9.91 -6.72
N ALA A 93 -23.53 9.14 -5.75
CA ALA A 93 -24.82 8.46 -5.85
C ALA A 93 -25.99 9.44 -5.98
N LEU A 94 -25.90 10.60 -5.30
CA LEU A 94 -26.91 11.66 -5.31
C LEU A 94 -26.72 12.70 -6.42
N ALA A 95 -25.66 12.58 -7.23
CA ALA A 95 -25.35 13.56 -8.26
C ALA A 95 -26.44 13.62 -9.36
N PRO A 96 -26.82 14.82 -9.82
CA PRO A 96 -27.84 14.99 -10.84
C PRO A 96 -27.41 14.36 -12.17
N GLY A 97 -28.33 13.62 -12.81
CA GLY A 97 -28.06 12.85 -14.04
C GLY A 97 -27.72 11.37 -13.79
N SER A 98 -27.47 10.99 -12.53
CA SER A 98 -27.53 9.60 -12.10
C SER A 98 -28.99 9.18 -12.12
N GLN A 99 -29.51 8.75 -13.28
CA GLN A 99 -30.89 8.28 -13.39
C GLN A 99 -31.06 7.08 -12.46
N PRO A 100 -31.86 7.19 -11.37
CA PRO A 100 -32.26 6.02 -10.65
C PRO A 100 -33.37 5.42 -11.50
N ALA A 101 -33.00 4.62 -12.50
CA ALA A 101 -33.93 3.59 -12.96
C ALA A 101 -34.38 2.86 -11.69
N LEU A 102 -35.68 2.64 -11.58
CA LEU A 102 -36.42 2.18 -10.40
C LEU A 102 -36.04 0.78 -9.89
N ASP A 103 -34.80 0.36 -10.09
CA ASP A 103 -34.22 -0.86 -9.56
C ASP A 103 -33.48 -0.45 -8.29
N ARG A 104 -34.24 -0.48 -7.20
CA ARG A 104 -33.81 -0.33 -5.82
C ARG A 104 -32.90 -1.52 -5.41
N GLU A 105 -31.82 -1.77 -6.14
CA GLU A 105 -30.72 -2.61 -5.65
C GLU A 105 -29.91 -1.75 -4.68
N ALA A 106 -30.39 -1.69 -3.44
CA ALA A 106 -29.91 -0.85 -2.35
C ALA A 106 -28.51 -1.21 -1.82
N SER A 107 -27.65 -1.80 -2.66
CA SER A 107 -26.34 -2.33 -2.27
C SER A 107 -25.29 -2.25 -3.39
N GLU A 108 -25.50 -1.46 -4.45
CA GLU A 108 -24.51 -1.33 -5.51
C GLU A 108 -23.64 -0.09 -5.35
N ASP A 109 -22.35 -0.27 -5.61
CA ASP A 109 -21.37 0.81 -5.63
C ASP A 109 -21.76 1.90 -6.65
N PRO A 110 -21.74 3.20 -6.29
CA PRO A 110 -22.15 4.30 -7.17
C PRO A 110 -21.48 4.30 -8.54
N PHE A 111 -20.21 3.91 -8.64
CA PHE A 111 -19.52 3.85 -9.92
C PHE A 111 -20.02 2.69 -10.79
N THR A 112 -20.39 1.57 -10.18
CA THR A 112 -21.04 0.45 -10.89
C THR A 112 -22.42 0.84 -11.41
N ALA A 113 -23.19 1.59 -10.61
CA ALA A 113 -24.48 2.13 -11.03
C ALA A 113 -24.32 3.10 -12.23
N LEU A 114 -23.32 3.99 -12.19
CA LEU A 114 -23.00 4.88 -13.31
C LEU A 114 -22.56 4.12 -14.57
N ALA A 115 -21.77 3.05 -14.44
CA ALA A 115 -21.39 2.20 -15.56
C ALA A 115 -22.62 1.57 -16.23
N ARG A 116 -23.57 1.04 -15.43
CA ARG A 116 -24.82 0.47 -15.94
C ARG A 116 -25.71 1.53 -16.61
N ALA A 117 -25.84 2.71 -16.02
CA ALA A 117 -26.59 3.82 -16.62
C ALA A 117 -25.98 4.24 -17.97
N GLN A 118 -24.65 4.25 -18.06
CA GLN A 118 -23.93 4.54 -19.29
C GLN A 118 -24.10 3.45 -20.35
N ASP A 119 -24.12 2.18 -19.96
CA ASP A 119 -24.41 1.07 -20.89
C ASP A 119 -25.82 1.16 -21.47
N LYS A 120 -26.82 1.47 -20.63
CA LYS A 120 -28.20 1.71 -21.08
C LYS A 120 -28.26 2.86 -22.09
N THR A 121 -27.55 3.94 -21.82
CA THR A 121 -27.46 5.09 -22.75
C THR A 121 -26.79 4.68 -24.06
N THR A 122 -25.72 3.89 -23.99
CA THR A 122 -25.00 3.40 -25.18
C THR A 122 -25.89 2.49 -26.03
N ALA A 123 -26.65 1.58 -25.41
CA ALA A 123 -27.61 0.74 -26.11
C ALA A 123 -28.67 1.58 -26.83
N ALA A 124 -29.27 2.56 -26.15
CA ALA A 124 -30.25 3.46 -26.77
C ALA A 124 -29.67 4.27 -27.95
N VAL A 125 -28.39 4.67 -27.88
CA VAL A 125 -27.68 5.34 -28.98
C VAL A 125 -27.50 4.41 -30.18
N ILE A 126 -27.15 3.14 -29.95
CA ILE A 126 -27.00 2.13 -31.01
C ILE A 126 -28.36 1.82 -31.64
N ASP A 127 -29.40 1.60 -30.84
CA ASP A 127 -30.76 1.35 -31.33
C ASP A 127 -31.26 2.51 -32.21
N ALA A 128 -31.02 3.76 -31.78
CA ALA A 128 -31.35 4.94 -32.58
C ALA A 128 -30.55 4.99 -33.90
N ALA A 129 -29.28 4.59 -33.89
CA ALA A 129 -28.46 4.51 -35.10
C ALA A 129 -29.01 3.47 -36.09
N GLU A 130 -29.42 2.30 -35.60
CA GLU A 130 -30.00 1.23 -36.41
C GLU A 130 -31.34 1.65 -37.03
N LEU A 131 -32.23 2.30 -36.26
CA LEU A 131 -33.47 2.86 -36.79
C LEU A 131 -33.22 3.92 -37.87
N ILE A 132 -32.22 4.79 -37.70
CA ILE A 132 -31.83 5.77 -38.72
C ILE A 132 -31.35 5.05 -39.99
N GLN A 133 -30.56 3.98 -39.86
CA GLN A 133 -30.10 3.18 -40.99
C GLN A 133 -31.26 2.51 -41.73
N GLU A 134 -32.22 1.93 -41.01
CA GLU A 134 -33.39 1.28 -41.59
C GLU A 134 -34.31 2.29 -42.30
N MET A 135 -34.52 3.46 -41.72
CA MET A 135 -35.27 4.55 -42.36
C MET A 135 -34.56 5.09 -43.62
N ALA A 136 -33.24 5.22 -43.59
CA ALA A 136 -32.46 5.63 -44.75
C ALA A 136 -32.50 4.58 -45.86
N TRP A 137 -32.42 3.30 -45.49
CA TRP A 137 -32.51 2.17 -46.42
C TRP A 137 -33.89 2.09 -47.06
N SER A 138 -34.96 2.11 -46.27
CA SER A 138 -36.34 2.04 -46.77
C SER A 138 -36.69 3.16 -47.75
N LYS A 139 -36.19 4.38 -47.53
CA LYS A 139 -36.32 5.50 -48.49
C LYS A 139 -35.59 5.26 -49.81
N THR A 140 -34.43 4.59 -49.77
CA THR A 140 -33.64 4.24 -50.97
C THR A 140 -34.32 3.13 -51.77
N SER A 141 -34.90 2.13 -51.09
CA SER A 141 -35.64 1.01 -51.72
C SER A 141 -36.91 1.44 -52.45
N ALA A 142 -37.52 2.57 -52.06
CA ALA A 142 -38.78 3.06 -52.62
C ALA A 142 -38.66 3.77 -53.99
N GLY A 143 -37.50 3.70 -54.64
CA GLY A 143 -37.37 4.02 -56.07
C GLY A 143 -37.25 5.50 -56.45
N LYS A 144 -36.99 6.42 -55.51
CA LYS A 144 -36.61 7.80 -55.83
C LYS A 144 -35.09 7.94 -55.85
N SER A 145 -34.48 7.89 -57.03
CA SER A 145 -33.18 8.53 -57.21
C SER A 145 -33.36 10.03 -56.96
N HIS A 146 -32.61 10.79 -56.18
CA HIS A 146 -31.45 10.55 -55.34
C HIS A 146 -31.11 11.95 -54.83
N ASP A 147 -31.03 12.15 -53.52
CA ASP A 147 -30.26 13.27 -52.98
C ASP A 147 -29.03 12.64 -52.33
N ASP A 148 -27.99 12.44 -53.15
CA ASP A 148 -26.72 11.81 -52.77
C ASP A 148 -26.09 12.50 -51.55
N ILE A 149 -26.34 13.82 -51.47
CA ILE A 149 -25.93 14.70 -50.39
C ILE A 149 -26.65 14.33 -49.08
N ALA A 150 -27.96 14.06 -49.12
CA ALA A 150 -28.70 13.67 -47.93
C ALA A 150 -28.26 12.28 -47.42
N ASN A 151 -27.99 11.33 -48.32
CA ASN A 151 -27.57 9.98 -47.92
C ASN A 151 -26.13 9.95 -47.39
N SER A 152 -25.22 10.71 -48.00
CA SER A 152 -23.86 10.89 -47.47
C SER A 152 -23.87 11.59 -46.11
N ALA A 153 -24.67 12.64 -45.92
CA ALA A 153 -24.83 13.30 -44.62
C ALA A 153 -25.38 12.37 -43.52
N VAL A 154 -26.33 11.49 -43.86
CA VAL A 154 -26.83 10.46 -42.92
C VAL A 154 -25.72 9.47 -42.56
N ARG A 155 -24.92 9.02 -43.52
CA ARG A 155 -23.79 8.11 -43.28
C ARG A 155 -22.73 8.75 -42.39
N ASP A 156 -22.35 10.00 -42.65
CA ASP A 156 -21.41 10.75 -41.81
C ASP A 156 -21.93 10.90 -40.37
N ARG A 157 -23.24 11.19 -40.22
CA ARG A 157 -23.86 11.31 -38.91
C ARG A 157 -23.89 9.97 -38.16
N LEU A 158 -24.16 8.86 -38.83
CA LEU A 158 -24.08 7.52 -38.24
C LEU A 158 -22.67 7.19 -37.78
N THR A 159 -21.64 7.51 -38.57
CA THR A 159 -20.24 7.35 -38.16
C THR A 159 -19.95 8.16 -36.89
N SER A 160 -20.45 9.40 -36.81
CA SER A 160 -20.31 10.22 -35.60
C SER A 160 -21.03 9.62 -34.37
N LEU A 161 -22.21 9.01 -34.57
CA LEU A 161 -23.00 8.42 -33.50
C LEU A 161 -22.33 7.16 -32.94
N TYR A 162 -21.77 6.30 -33.81
CA TYR A 162 -20.98 5.16 -33.38
C TYR A 162 -19.68 5.58 -32.68
N ALA A 163 -19.03 6.66 -33.10
CA ALA A 163 -17.87 7.19 -32.40
C ALA A 163 -18.22 7.67 -30.98
N VAL A 164 -19.38 8.32 -30.80
CA VAL A 164 -19.91 8.68 -29.48
C VAL A 164 -20.20 7.43 -28.64
N ALA A 165 -20.83 6.40 -29.22
CA ALA A 165 -21.09 5.13 -28.54
C ALA A 165 -19.78 4.45 -28.07
N ALA A 166 -18.74 4.42 -28.91
CA ALA A 166 -17.43 3.88 -28.55
C ALA A 166 -16.79 4.62 -27.36
N ASN A 167 -16.86 5.96 -27.35
CA ASN A 167 -16.38 6.75 -26.21
C ASN A 167 -17.22 6.48 -24.95
N SER A 168 -18.53 6.31 -25.10
CA SER A 168 -19.45 5.96 -24.01
C SER A 168 -19.12 4.60 -23.38
N MET A 169 -18.82 3.58 -24.18
CA MET A 169 -18.36 2.26 -23.70
C MET A 169 -17.04 2.36 -22.92
N ALA A 170 -16.08 3.16 -23.41
CA ALA A 170 -14.82 3.38 -22.71
C ALA A 170 -15.02 4.08 -21.35
N ILE A 171 -15.98 5.01 -21.26
CA ILE A 171 -16.36 5.66 -19.99
C ILE A 171 -16.96 4.64 -19.02
N SER A 172 -17.85 3.76 -19.49
CA SER A 172 -18.43 2.68 -18.68
C SER A 172 -17.35 1.76 -18.07
N GLU A 173 -16.34 1.36 -18.85
CA GLU A 173 -15.23 0.56 -18.32
C GLU A 173 -14.37 1.32 -17.31
N ARG A 174 -14.13 2.61 -17.55
CA ARG A 174 -13.42 3.46 -16.58
C ARG A 174 -14.15 3.56 -15.24
N PHE A 175 -15.48 3.64 -15.25
CA PHE A 175 -16.27 3.60 -14.02
C PHE A 175 -16.13 2.27 -13.28
N ARG A 176 -16.14 1.13 -13.99
CA ARG A 176 -15.87 -0.18 -13.36
C ARG A 176 -14.46 -0.27 -12.77
N LEU A 177 -13.47 0.30 -13.44
CA LEU A 177 -12.10 0.33 -12.93
C LEU A 177 -12.00 1.20 -11.68
N LEU A 178 -12.68 2.35 -11.66
CA LEU A 178 -12.76 3.22 -10.49
C LEU A 178 -13.43 2.52 -9.32
N ALA A 179 -14.54 1.80 -9.54
CA ALA A 179 -15.21 0.97 -8.54
C ALA A 179 -14.23 -0.01 -7.88
N ARG A 180 -13.47 -0.76 -8.70
CA ARG A 180 -12.47 -1.73 -8.23
C ARG A 180 -11.34 -1.07 -7.41
N LEU A 181 -10.86 0.09 -7.86
CA LEU A 181 -9.81 0.80 -7.13
C LEU A 181 -10.30 1.33 -5.79
N MET A 182 -11.52 1.86 -5.74
CA MET A 182 -12.11 2.36 -4.49
C MET A 182 -12.29 1.23 -3.47
N ASP A 183 -12.81 0.08 -3.89
CA ASP A 183 -12.92 -1.12 -3.04
C ASP A 183 -11.55 -1.58 -2.52
N GLN A 184 -10.51 -1.57 -3.35
CA GLN A 184 -9.15 -1.88 -2.91
C GLN A 184 -8.60 -0.87 -1.89
N ILE A 185 -8.88 0.42 -2.09
CA ILE A 185 -8.46 1.47 -1.14
C ILE A 185 -9.17 1.28 0.20
N GLU A 186 -10.48 1.04 0.19
CA GLU A 186 -11.26 0.79 1.40
C GLU A 186 -10.75 -0.44 2.16
N GLN A 187 -10.54 -1.56 1.46
CA GLN A 187 -9.99 -2.77 2.08
C GLN A 187 -8.61 -2.55 2.68
N ARG A 188 -7.73 -1.78 2.02
CA ARG A 188 -6.41 -1.43 2.55
C ARG A 188 -6.49 -0.48 3.73
N LEU A 189 -7.40 0.49 3.72
CA LEU A 189 -7.63 1.40 4.83
C LEU A 189 -8.16 0.65 6.05
N SER A 190 -9.13 -0.26 5.87
CA SER A 190 -9.65 -1.09 6.95
C SER A 190 -8.55 -1.94 7.59
N LYS A 191 -7.74 -2.62 6.77
CA LYS A 191 -6.56 -3.36 7.27
C LYS A 191 -5.55 -2.47 8.00
N ALA A 192 -5.35 -1.24 7.52
CA ALA A 192 -4.43 -0.29 8.17
C ALA A 192 -4.98 0.20 9.52
N VAL A 193 -6.30 0.37 9.65
CA VAL A 193 -6.95 0.70 10.93
C VAL A 193 -6.85 -0.48 11.90
N GLU A 194 -7.15 -1.71 11.44
CA GLU A 194 -6.98 -2.93 12.24
C GLU A 194 -5.52 -3.09 12.73
N ALA A 195 -4.54 -2.78 11.87
CA ALA A 195 -3.13 -2.83 12.24
C ALA A 195 -2.75 -1.75 13.28
N CYS A 196 -3.40 -0.58 13.27
CA CYS A 196 -3.28 0.38 14.36
C CYS A 196 -3.92 -0.18 15.65
N ASP A 197 -5.08 -0.83 15.53
CA ASP A 197 -5.85 -1.31 16.69
C ASP A 197 -5.23 -2.54 17.37
N ALA A 198 -4.46 -3.34 16.64
CA ALA A 198 -3.81 -4.56 17.13
C ALA A 198 -2.71 -4.33 18.19
N GLY A 199 -2.37 -3.07 18.51
CA GLY A 199 -1.30 -2.72 19.45
C GLY A 199 0.09 -3.15 18.95
N PRO A 200 1.18 -2.92 19.71
CA PRO A 200 2.44 -3.55 19.37
C PRO A 200 2.24 -5.05 19.60
N VAL A 201 2.24 -5.84 18.52
CA VAL A 201 2.45 -7.28 18.64
C VAL A 201 3.69 -7.44 19.50
N PRO A 202 3.63 -8.09 20.68
CA PRO A 202 4.82 -8.37 21.44
C PRO A 202 5.68 -9.20 20.50
N GLU A 203 6.76 -8.58 20.00
CA GLU A 203 7.83 -9.27 19.32
C GLU A 203 8.17 -10.43 20.24
N ALA A 204 7.77 -11.63 19.78
CA ALA A 204 7.82 -12.84 20.57
C ALA A 204 9.19 -12.86 21.23
N ALA A 205 9.20 -12.97 22.56
CA ALA A 205 10.40 -13.07 23.36
C ALA A 205 11.36 -14.00 22.63
N ALA A 206 12.32 -13.40 21.90
CA ALA A 206 13.40 -14.15 21.30
C ALA A 206 14.01 -14.85 22.49
N LEU A 207 13.88 -16.18 22.49
CA LEU A 207 14.33 -17.10 23.52
C LEU A 207 15.69 -16.63 24.03
N ARG A 208 15.70 -15.83 25.10
CA ARG A 208 16.92 -15.52 25.83
C ARG A 208 17.14 -16.74 26.69
N GLU A 209 17.90 -17.67 26.12
CA GLU A 209 18.58 -18.74 26.83
C GLU A 209 19.11 -18.21 28.18
N PRO A 210 19.01 -18.99 29.26
CA PRO A 210 19.52 -18.57 30.55
C PRO A 210 21.03 -18.33 30.44
N ALA A 211 21.44 -17.12 30.80
CA ALA A 211 22.82 -16.70 30.79
C ALA A 211 23.66 -17.57 31.74
N ILE A 212 24.39 -18.52 31.17
CA ILE A 212 25.55 -19.14 31.81
C ILE A 212 26.73 -18.19 31.54
N ALA A 213 27.27 -17.60 32.61
CA ALA A 213 28.62 -17.01 32.55
C ALA A 213 29.63 -18.15 32.35
N PRO A 214 30.64 -17.98 31.48
CA PRO A 214 31.88 -17.41 32.01
C PRO A 214 32.68 -16.48 31.06
N ASP A 215 33.62 -15.82 31.71
CA ASP A 215 34.74 -14.95 31.33
C ASP A 215 35.39 -15.14 29.94
N LEU A 216 35.66 -14.00 29.22
CA LEU A 216 36.80 -13.66 28.32
C LEU A 216 36.46 -12.56 27.25
N PRO A 217 37.46 -11.80 26.73
CA PRO A 217 37.35 -10.36 26.43
C PRO A 217 36.68 -9.95 25.10
N GLN A 218 36.15 -8.72 25.11
CA GLN A 218 35.20 -8.10 24.17
C GLN A 218 35.72 -7.79 22.75
N THR A 219 36.87 -8.28 22.32
CA THR A 219 37.52 -7.81 21.08
C THR A 219 36.99 -8.48 19.78
N VAL A 220 36.11 -9.48 19.86
CA VAL A 220 35.60 -10.20 18.66
C VAL A 220 34.15 -9.80 18.27
N ARG A 221 33.40 -9.08 19.13
CA ARG A 221 32.01 -8.69 18.83
C ARG A 221 31.84 -7.56 17.80
N LEU A 222 32.92 -6.88 17.40
CA LEU A 222 32.84 -5.77 16.43
C LEU A 222 32.97 -6.19 14.96
N VAL A 223 33.34 -7.44 14.67
CA VAL A 223 33.46 -7.92 13.28
C VAL A 223 32.16 -8.53 12.74
N VAL A 224 31.33 -9.13 13.61
CA VAL A 224 30.08 -9.78 13.19
C VAL A 224 28.96 -8.77 12.91
N ASN A 225 28.86 -7.70 13.71
CA ASN A 225 27.80 -6.69 13.52
C ASN A 225 27.99 -5.80 12.28
N ASN A 226 29.22 -5.69 11.76
CA ASN A 226 29.50 -4.91 10.54
C ASN A 226 29.31 -5.73 9.25
N ALA A 227 29.29 -7.07 9.32
CA ALA A 227 29.07 -7.93 8.16
C ALA A 227 27.57 -8.05 7.79
N GLU A 228 26.67 -8.00 8.77
CA GLU A 228 25.23 -8.10 8.53
C GLU A 228 24.62 -6.82 7.93
N GLN A 229 25.14 -5.64 8.32
CA GLN A 229 24.66 -4.36 7.77
C GLN A 229 25.09 -4.14 6.31
N ALA A 230 26.24 -4.68 5.90
CA ALA A 230 26.70 -4.63 4.51
C ALA A 230 25.85 -5.55 3.60
N ALA A 231 25.44 -6.73 4.08
CA ALA A 231 24.62 -7.66 3.32
C ALA A 231 23.18 -7.14 3.09
N SER A 232 22.59 -6.43 4.06
CA SER A 232 21.24 -5.85 3.92
C SER A 232 21.19 -4.67 2.96
N GLN A 233 22.21 -3.81 2.91
CA GLN A 233 22.25 -2.69 1.96
C GLN A 233 22.50 -3.16 0.52
N GLN A 234 23.34 -4.19 0.34
CA GLN A 234 23.66 -4.73 -0.98
C GLN A 234 22.47 -5.48 -1.61
N THR A 235 21.64 -6.14 -0.79
CA THR A 235 20.42 -6.84 -1.24
C THR A 235 19.31 -5.85 -1.67
N VAL A 236 19.19 -4.71 -0.99
CA VAL A 236 18.22 -3.65 -1.37
C VAL A 236 18.65 -2.92 -2.65
N MET A 237 19.96 -2.70 -2.86
CA MET A 237 20.47 -2.13 -4.11
C MET A 237 20.36 -3.10 -5.30
N HIS A 238 20.55 -4.40 -5.08
CA HIS A 238 20.40 -5.41 -6.15
C HIS A 238 18.93 -5.58 -6.58
N ASN A 239 17.98 -5.53 -5.63
CA ASN A 239 16.55 -5.58 -5.93
C ASN A 239 16.04 -4.33 -6.66
N THR A 240 16.54 -3.13 -6.32
CA THR A 240 16.13 -1.89 -7.00
C THR A 240 16.71 -1.78 -8.41
N ALA A 241 17.93 -2.27 -8.65
CA ALA A 241 18.50 -2.39 -9.99
C ALA A 241 17.73 -3.41 -10.85
N SER A 242 17.39 -4.57 -10.30
CA SER A 242 16.60 -5.61 -10.99
C SER A 242 15.19 -5.12 -11.36
N ILE A 243 14.50 -4.39 -10.48
CA ILE A 243 13.18 -3.81 -10.79
C ILE A 243 13.27 -2.71 -11.87
N ARG A 244 14.32 -1.88 -11.84
CA ARG A 244 14.54 -0.85 -12.87
C ARG A 244 14.80 -1.49 -14.24
N GLU A 245 15.64 -2.52 -14.31
CA GLU A 245 15.95 -3.23 -15.54
C GLU A 245 14.72 -3.97 -16.10
N GLN A 246 13.88 -4.54 -15.22
CA GLN A 246 12.61 -5.15 -15.61
C GLN A 246 11.59 -4.12 -16.14
N LEU A 247 11.53 -2.93 -15.55
CA LEU A 247 10.67 -1.83 -16.03
C LEU A 247 11.16 -1.27 -17.36
N GLU A 248 12.47 -1.08 -17.53
CA GLU A 248 13.07 -0.64 -18.80
C GLU A 248 12.85 -1.68 -19.91
N ALA A 249 12.98 -2.97 -19.60
CA ALA A 249 12.65 -4.04 -20.54
C ALA A 249 11.17 -4.08 -20.92
N LEU A 250 10.27 -3.76 -19.99
CA LEU A 250 8.82 -3.70 -20.24
C LEU A 250 8.45 -2.49 -21.10
N VAL A 251 9.03 -1.32 -20.82
CA VAL A 251 8.88 -0.11 -21.64
C VAL A 251 9.46 -0.31 -23.04
N ALA A 252 10.63 -0.95 -23.17
CA ALA A 252 11.20 -1.30 -24.47
C ALA A 252 10.33 -2.30 -25.25
N ARG A 253 9.70 -3.27 -24.57
CA ARG A 253 8.72 -4.19 -25.18
C ARG A 253 7.45 -3.47 -25.64
N GLN A 254 6.93 -2.51 -24.86
CA GLN A 254 5.77 -1.69 -25.25
C GLN A 254 6.11 -0.75 -26.42
N ALA A 255 7.28 -0.12 -26.41
CA ALA A 255 7.76 0.70 -27.53
C ALA A 255 7.98 -0.14 -28.81
N SER A 256 8.51 -1.35 -28.67
CA SER A 256 8.67 -2.30 -29.78
C SER A 256 7.33 -2.85 -30.30
N ALA A 257 6.30 -2.93 -29.45
CA ALA A 257 4.94 -3.31 -29.86
C ALA A 257 4.25 -2.17 -30.63
N LEU A 258 4.49 -0.91 -30.24
CA LEU A 258 4.03 0.27 -30.96
C LEU A 258 4.75 0.45 -32.31
N GLN A 259 6.05 0.14 -32.40
CA GLN A 259 6.80 0.19 -33.66
C GLN A 259 6.47 -0.99 -34.60
N ARG A 260 6.24 -2.20 -34.06
CA ARG A 260 5.70 -3.34 -34.84
C ARG A 260 4.25 -3.12 -35.29
N GLY A 261 3.55 -2.16 -34.71
CA GLY A 261 2.25 -1.66 -35.18
C GLY A 261 2.32 -0.72 -36.38
N SER A 262 3.52 -0.34 -36.87
CA SER A 262 3.64 0.53 -38.04
C SER A 262 3.66 -0.26 -39.36
N ARG A 263 2.54 -0.12 -40.08
CA ARG A 263 2.37 -0.28 -41.54
C ARG A 263 2.53 -1.70 -42.12
N LYS A 264 1.46 -2.48 -42.04
CA LYS A 264 0.84 -2.92 -43.31
C LYS A 264 -0.17 -1.84 -43.69
N PRO A 265 -0.20 -1.35 -44.94
CA PRO A 265 -1.29 -0.48 -45.36
C PRO A 265 -2.58 -1.24 -45.10
N ILE A 266 -3.48 -0.63 -44.32
CA ILE A 266 -4.86 -1.11 -44.21
C ILE A 266 -5.35 -1.14 -45.65
N ARG A 267 -5.55 -2.35 -46.19
CA ARG A 267 -6.20 -2.51 -47.50
C ARG A 267 -7.48 -1.70 -47.43
N SER A 268 -7.70 -0.85 -48.42
CA SER A 268 -8.94 -0.10 -48.48
C SER A 268 -10.11 -1.10 -48.44
N PRO A 269 -11.26 -0.75 -47.87
CA PRO A 269 -12.43 -1.64 -47.88
C PRO A 269 -12.76 -2.15 -49.30
N GLY A 270 -12.39 -1.41 -50.35
CA GLY A 270 -12.48 -1.85 -51.76
C GLY A 270 -11.56 -3.01 -52.13
N ASP A 271 -10.32 -3.06 -51.63
CA ASP A 271 -9.35 -4.13 -51.93
C ASP A 271 -9.66 -5.44 -51.19
N ILE A 272 -10.35 -5.35 -50.05
CA ILE A 272 -10.83 -6.50 -49.28
C ILE A 272 -12.05 -7.12 -49.98
N LEU A 273 -12.93 -6.29 -50.55
CA LEU A 273 -14.09 -6.74 -51.30
C LEU A 273 -13.72 -7.30 -52.68
N ALA A 274 -12.71 -6.76 -53.36
CA ALA A 274 -12.22 -7.30 -54.64
C ALA A 274 -11.59 -8.70 -54.53
N GLY A 275 -11.02 -9.06 -53.38
CA GLY A 275 -10.53 -10.42 -53.12
C GLY A 275 -11.62 -11.42 -52.72
N LEU A 276 -12.79 -10.96 -52.27
CA LEU A 276 -13.92 -11.80 -51.86
C LEU A 276 -14.86 -12.13 -53.03
N THR A 277 -14.80 -11.39 -54.14
CA THR A 277 -15.60 -11.66 -55.35
C THR A 277 -15.02 -12.76 -56.22
N THR A 278 -13.74 -13.13 -56.03
CA THR A 278 -13.08 -14.20 -56.81
C THR A 278 -13.04 -15.55 -56.10
N MET A 279 -13.59 -15.66 -54.87
CA MET A 279 -13.54 -16.89 -54.08
C MET A 279 -14.89 -17.60 -54.00
N SER A 280 -14.86 -18.92 -54.23
CA SER A 280 -16.04 -19.79 -54.14
C SER A 280 -16.60 -19.83 -52.72
N ALA A 281 -17.93 -19.99 -52.61
CA ALA A 281 -18.67 -19.96 -51.35
C ALA A 281 -18.14 -20.95 -50.29
N SER A 282 -17.54 -22.06 -50.72
CA SER A 282 -16.95 -23.09 -49.87
C SER A 282 -15.74 -22.60 -49.07
N GLU A 283 -15.01 -21.62 -49.59
CA GLU A 283 -13.75 -21.12 -49.02
C GLU A 283 -13.99 -20.00 -47.99
N LYS A 284 -15.13 -19.31 -48.11
CA LYS A 284 -15.56 -18.26 -47.16
C LYS A 284 -15.97 -18.83 -45.80
N LEU A 285 -16.50 -20.04 -45.77
CA LEU A 285 -16.97 -20.71 -44.55
C LEU A 285 -15.84 -21.27 -43.68
N ARG A 286 -14.69 -21.63 -44.24
CA ARG A 286 -13.55 -22.17 -43.47
C ARG A 286 -12.75 -21.12 -42.69
N ARG A 287 -12.96 -19.83 -42.98
CA ARG A 287 -12.16 -18.74 -42.40
C ARG A 287 -12.82 -18.08 -41.19
N PHE A 288 -14.06 -18.46 -40.87
CA PHE A 288 -14.88 -17.90 -39.78
C PHE A 288 -15.25 -18.94 -38.70
N THR A 289 -14.66 -20.13 -38.75
CA THR A 289 -14.62 -21.14 -37.67
C THR A 289 -13.23 -21.19 -37.10
#